data_AF-A0A1E4NP36-F1
#
_entry.id   AF-A0A1E4NP36-F1
#
_cell.length_a   1.000
_cell.length_b   1.000
_cell.length_c   1.000
_cell.angle_alpha   90.00
_cell.angle_beta   90.00
_cell.angle_gamma   90.00
#
_symmetry.space_group_name_H-M   'P 1'
#
loop_
_entity.id
_entity.type
_entity.pdbx_description
1 polymer ?
#
loop_
_entity_poly.entity_id
_entity_poly.type
_entity_poly.pdbx_seq_one_letter_code
_entity_poly.pdbx_strand_id
1 'polypeptide(L)'
;MARAANVGPRRSDGIRASFDCAKAESLVEKIICSNQMLADDDVRLMSSYKAAMAASPDKAAVKDAQRVWMAQRNACTTLDCVSRAYQLRIKQLDTSH
;
A
#
# COMPACT_ATOMS: atom_id res chain seq x y z
N MET A 1 -10.84 40.03 21.54
CA MET A 1 -11.69 39.07 20.79
C MET A 1 -10.79 38.38 19.76
N ALA A 2 -10.17 37.26 20.10
CA ALA A 2 -9.25 36.56 19.19
C ALA A 2 -10.06 35.87 18.08
N ARG A 3 -9.62 36.07 16.83
CA ARG A 3 -10.27 35.58 15.61
C ARG A 3 -10.24 34.05 15.58
N ALA A 4 -11.38 33.44 15.30
CA ALA A 4 -11.47 32.03 14.95
C ALA A 4 -10.58 31.75 13.72
N ALA A 5 -9.65 30.81 13.85
CA ALA A 5 -8.97 30.23 12.70
C ALA A 5 -9.99 29.37 11.95
N ASN A 6 -10.49 29.90 10.83
CA ASN A 6 -11.32 29.18 9.88
C ASN A 6 -10.50 28.03 9.30
N VAL A 7 -10.66 26.81 9.85
CA VAL A 7 -10.15 25.60 9.22
C VAL A 7 -11.01 25.37 7.98
N GLY A 8 -10.46 25.71 6.82
CA GLY A 8 -11.11 25.45 5.53
C GLY A 8 -11.46 23.96 5.35
N PRO A 9 -12.38 23.63 4.43
CA PRO A 9 -12.77 22.24 4.19
C PRO A 9 -11.51 21.43 3.87
N ARG A 10 -11.27 20.34 4.63
CA ARG A 10 -10.28 19.34 4.26
C ARG A 10 -10.59 18.95 2.82
N ARG A 11 -9.66 19.21 1.90
CA ARG A 11 -9.80 18.79 0.51
C ARG A 11 -10.11 17.31 0.53
N SER A 12 -11.08 16.91 -0.26
CA SER A 12 -11.25 15.52 -0.67
C SER A 12 -10.04 15.15 -1.52
N ASP A 13 -8.88 14.96 -0.89
CA ASP A 13 -7.75 14.33 -1.54
C ASP A 13 -8.23 12.91 -1.87
N GLY A 14 -8.43 12.65 -3.16
CA GLY A 14 -8.89 11.34 -3.62
C GLY A 14 -7.98 10.23 -3.09
N ILE A 15 -8.56 9.03 -2.92
CA ILE A 15 -7.82 7.84 -2.50
C ILE A 15 -6.63 7.65 -3.44
N ARG A 16 -5.41 7.63 -2.88
CA ARG A 16 -4.16 7.59 -3.63
C ARG A 16 -3.31 6.40 -3.19
N ALA A 17 -3.33 5.35 -4.00
CA ALA A 17 -2.42 4.21 -3.87
C ALA A 17 -1.03 4.54 -4.46
N SER A 18 -0.10 3.59 -4.43
CA SER A 18 1.21 3.72 -5.09
C SER A 18 1.14 3.62 -6.62
N PHE A 19 -0.06 3.37 -7.17
CA PHE A 19 -0.38 3.32 -8.59
C PHE A 19 -1.56 4.23 -8.92
N ASP A 20 -1.82 4.44 -10.21
CA ASP A 20 -2.92 5.28 -10.70
C ASP A 20 -4.26 4.55 -10.55
N CYS A 21 -5.06 4.99 -9.59
CA CYS A 21 -6.39 4.43 -9.34
C CYS A 21 -7.37 4.59 -10.51
N ALA A 22 -7.14 5.53 -11.43
CA ALA A 22 -7.94 5.64 -12.65
C ALA A 22 -7.68 4.50 -13.65
N LYS A 23 -6.59 3.75 -13.46
CA LYS A 23 -6.17 2.61 -14.29
C LYS A 23 -6.33 1.26 -13.59
N ALA A 24 -7.04 1.21 -12.46
CA ALA A 24 -7.29 -0.03 -11.73
C ALA A 24 -8.16 -0.99 -12.55
N GLU A 25 -7.62 -2.16 -12.93
CA GLU A 25 -8.33 -3.14 -13.75
C GLU A 25 -8.78 -4.33 -12.91
N SER A 26 -7.89 -4.83 -12.05
CA SER A 26 -8.14 -6.01 -11.23
C SER A 26 -9.07 -5.72 -10.05
N LEU A 27 -9.73 -6.77 -9.55
CA LEU A 27 -10.58 -6.68 -8.36
C LEU A 27 -9.79 -6.12 -7.16
N VAL A 28 -8.55 -6.57 -6.98
CA VAL A 28 -7.72 -6.14 -5.84
C VAL A 28 -7.35 -4.66 -5.93
N GLU A 29 -6.99 -4.17 -7.13
CA GLU A 29 -6.69 -2.75 -7.35
C GLU A 29 -7.91 -1.88 -7.09
N LYS A 30 -9.10 -2.32 -7.52
CA LYS A 30 -10.35 -1.62 -7.24
C LYS A 30 -10.66 -1.59 -5.74
N ILE A 31 -10.44 -2.70 -5.03
CA ILE A 31 -10.57 -2.74 -3.56
C ILE A 31 -9.62 -1.72 -2.91
N ILE A 32 -8.34 -1.72 -3.29
CA ILE A 32 -7.33 -0.77 -2.78
C ILE A 32 -7.76 0.69 -3.07
N CYS A 33 -8.17 0.99 -4.30
CA CYS A 33 -8.55 2.34 -4.72
C CYS A 33 -9.90 2.82 -4.18
N SER A 34 -10.70 1.92 -3.59
CA SER A 34 -11.97 2.25 -2.94
C SER A 34 -11.84 2.43 -1.42
N ASN A 35 -10.67 2.12 -0.84
CA ASN A 35 -10.46 2.14 0.60
C ASN A 35 -9.19 2.92 0.98
N GLN A 36 -9.34 4.02 1.71
CA GLN A 36 -8.23 4.89 2.10
C GLN A 36 -7.13 4.14 2.88
N MET A 37 -7.51 3.29 3.84
CA MET A 37 -6.55 2.53 4.66
C MET A 37 -5.70 1.59 3.79
N LEU A 38 -6.31 0.91 2.81
CA LEU A 38 -5.58 0.03 1.89
C LEU A 38 -4.68 0.81 0.93
N ALA A 39 -5.11 1.98 0.48
CA ALA A 39 -4.28 2.85 -0.35
C ALA A 39 -3.06 3.36 0.43
N ASP A 40 -3.24 3.73 1.70
CA ASP A 40 -2.16 4.14 2.59
C ASP A 40 -1.19 2.97 2.87
N ASP A 41 -1.72 1.77 3.10
CA ASP A 41 -0.92 0.54 3.24
C ASP A 41 -0.12 0.22 1.97
N ASP A 42 -0.70 0.47 0.79
CA ASP A 42 -0.02 0.28 -0.49
C ASP A 42 1.16 1.25 -0.69
N VAL A 43 0.98 2.52 -0.32
CA VAL A 43 2.06 3.52 -0.30
C VAL A 43 3.14 3.16 0.72
N ARG A 44 2.74 2.70 1.93
CA ARG A 44 3.68 2.26 2.96
C ARG A 44 4.49 1.06 2.49
N LEU A 45 3.83 0.04 1.93
CA LEU A 45 4.49 -1.15 1.42
C LEU A 45 5.50 -0.81 0.32
N MET A 46 5.19 0.15 -0.57
CA MET A 46 6.16 0.61 -1.57
C MET A 46 7.43 1.16 -0.91
N SER A 47 7.29 1.89 0.20
CA SER A 47 8.41 2.46 0.95
C SER A 47 9.23 1.37 1.65
N SER A 48 8.58 0.45 2.35
CA SER A 48 9.25 -0.70 3.00
C SER A 48 9.98 -1.59 1.98
N TYR A 49 9.38 -1.81 0.80
CA TYR A 49 10.02 -2.56 -0.28
C TYR A 49 11.27 -1.86 -0.82
N LYS A 50 11.23 -0.53 -1.00
CA LYS A 50 12.41 0.25 -1.40
C LYS A 50 13.52 0.17 -0.35
N ALA A 51 13.19 0.22 0.93
CA ALA A 51 14.16 0.06 2.02
C ALA A 51 14.80 -1.35 2.00
N ALA A 52 13.99 -2.40 1.90
CA ALA A 52 14.47 -3.78 1.78
C ALA A 52 15.42 -3.97 0.57
N MET A 53 15.06 -3.38 -0.57
CA MET A 53 15.87 -3.41 -1.79
C MET A 53 17.21 -2.67 -1.65
N ALA A 54 17.26 -1.63 -0.82
CA ALA A 54 18.49 -0.87 -0.56
C ALA A 54 19.41 -1.59 0.42
N ALA A 55 18.84 -2.24 1.44
CA ALA A 55 19.59 -2.94 2.49
C ALA A 55 20.10 -4.33 2.05
N SER A 56 19.38 -5.02 1.16
CA SER A 56 19.72 -6.41 0.80
C SER A 56 20.92 -6.51 -0.15
N PRO A 57 21.90 -7.39 0.12
CA PRO A 57 22.95 -7.75 -0.83
C PRO A 57 22.41 -8.59 -2.00
N ASP A 58 21.32 -9.34 -1.79
CA ASP A 58 20.62 -10.10 -2.83
C ASP A 58 19.30 -9.42 -3.19
N LYS A 59 19.36 -8.53 -4.18
CA LYS A 59 18.20 -7.81 -4.69
C LYS A 59 17.28 -8.70 -5.54
N ALA A 60 17.79 -9.80 -6.10
CA ALA A 60 16.98 -10.72 -6.89
C ALA A 60 16.01 -11.48 -5.98
N ALA A 61 16.50 -11.99 -4.86
CA ALA A 61 15.66 -12.65 -3.86
C ALA A 61 14.53 -11.74 -3.34
N VAL A 62 14.80 -10.46 -3.08
CA VAL A 62 13.78 -9.50 -2.63
C VAL A 62 12.72 -9.26 -3.70
N LYS A 63 13.12 -9.10 -4.97
CA LYS A 63 12.19 -8.96 -6.11
C LYS A 63 11.33 -10.22 -6.28
N ASP A 64 11.91 -11.40 -6.14
CA ASP A 64 11.23 -12.68 -6.34
C ASP A 64 10.18 -12.90 -5.25
N ALA A 65 10.56 -12.68 -3.99
CA ALA A 65 9.62 -12.71 -2.87
C ALA A 65 8.48 -11.70 -3.04
N GLN A 66 8.77 -10.50 -3.58
CA GLN A 66 7.74 -9.50 -3.85
C GLN A 66 6.78 -9.94 -4.96
N ARG A 67 7.27 -10.59 -6.03
CA ARG A 67 6.41 -11.14 -7.10
C ARG A 67 5.49 -12.24 -6.57
N VAL A 68 6.03 -13.14 -5.75
CA VAL A 68 5.23 -14.18 -5.09
C VAL A 68 4.15 -13.57 -4.20
N TRP A 69 4.51 -12.56 -3.39
CA TRP A 69 3.52 -11.86 -2.56
C TRP A 69 2.43 -11.17 -3.40
N MET A 70 2.78 -10.52 -4.53
CA MET A 70 1.77 -9.91 -5.40
C MET A 70 0.76 -10.93 -5.94
N ALA A 71 1.21 -12.14 -6.28
CA ALA A 71 0.31 -13.22 -6.69
C ALA A 71 -0.62 -13.64 -5.55
N GLN A 72 -0.12 -13.75 -4.32
CA GLN A 72 -0.93 -14.04 -3.13
C GLN A 72 -1.98 -12.96 -2.86
N ARG A 73 -1.58 -11.69 -2.93
CA ARG A 73 -2.48 -10.54 -2.79
C ARG A 73 -3.57 -10.55 -3.87
N ASN A 74 -3.19 -10.82 -5.12
CA ASN A 74 -4.13 -10.81 -6.25
C ASN A 74 -5.14 -11.97 -6.21
N ALA A 75 -4.90 -13.01 -5.39
CA ALA A 75 -5.89 -14.06 -5.12
C ALA A 75 -7.00 -13.64 -4.14
N CYS A 76 -6.85 -12.49 -3.47
CA CYS A 76 -7.87 -11.98 -2.55
C CYS A 76 -9.11 -11.46 -3.29
N THR A 77 -10.28 -11.74 -2.71
CA THR A 77 -11.58 -11.27 -3.22
C THR A 77 -12.32 -10.35 -2.24
N THR A 78 -11.77 -10.12 -1.04
CA THR A 78 -12.40 -9.34 0.04
C THR A 78 -11.43 -8.32 0.63
N LEU A 79 -11.98 -7.23 1.18
CA LEU A 79 -11.22 -6.19 1.87
C LEU A 79 -10.34 -6.76 2.98
N ASP A 80 -10.89 -7.63 3.85
CA ASP A 80 -10.15 -8.23 4.96
C ASP A 80 -9.02 -9.15 4.50
N CYS A 81 -9.16 -9.81 3.35
CA CYS A 81 -8.07 -10.60 2.76
C CYS A 81 -6.93 -9.68 2.32
N VAL A 82 -7.26 -8.61 1.59
CA VAL A 82 -6.28 -7.63 1.09
C VAL A 82 -5.57 -6.95 2.25
N SER A 83 -6.31 -6.48 3.25
CA SER A 83 -5.75 -5.84 4.45
C SER A 83 -4.76 -6.76 5.17
N ARG A 84 -5.14 -8.03 5.41
CA ARG A 84 -4.23 -8.99 6.04
C ARG A 84 -2.97 -9.24 5.18
N ALA A 85 -3.10 -9.33 3.86
CA ALA A 85 -1.97 -9.52 2.97
C ALA A 85 -0.98 -8.33 3.01
N TYR A 86 -1.47 -7.10 3.10
CA TYR A 86 -0.63 -5.90 3.28
C TYR A 86 0.06 -5.89 4.63
N GLN A 87 -0.70 -6.03 5.73
CA GLN A 87 -0.15 -5.95 7.08
C GLN A 87 0.94 -6.99 7.33
N LEU A 88 0.75 -8.23 6.86
CA LEU A 88 1.77 -9.28 6.96
C LEU A 88 3.03 -8.94 6.16
N ARG A 89 2.88 -8.42 4.94
CA ARG A 89 4.04 -8.12 4.09
C ARG A 89 4.82 -6.90 4.56
N ILE A 90 4.11 -5.85 4.97
CA ILE A 90 4.73 -4.67 5.58
C ILE A 90 5.55 -5.09 6.80
N LYS A 91 4.96 -5.89 7.71
CA LYS A 91 5.68 -6.40 8.88
C LYS A 91 6.93 -7.20 8.48
N GLN A 92 6.82 -8.11 7.52
CA GLN A 92 7.96 -8.89 7.04
C GLN A 92 9.09 -8.01 6.50
N LEU A 93 8.74 -7.01 5.68
CA LEU A 93 9.71 -6.08 5.11
C LEU A 93 10.34 -5.23 6.21
N ASP A 94 9.55 -4.60 7.08
CA ASP A 94 10.02 -3.72 8.16
C ASP A 94 10.94 -4.45 9.17
N THR A 95 10.79 -5.78 9.34
CA THR A 95 11.68 -6.59 10.21
C THR A 95 12.95 -7.11 9.53
N SER A 96 13.10 -6.92 8.22
CA SER A 96 14.22 -7.47 7.43
C SER A 96 15.39 -6.47 7.26
N HIS A 97 15.58 -5.55 8.22
CA HIS A 97 16.59 -4.49 8.16
C HIS A 97 17.38 -4.42 9.46
#